data_AF-A0AAV9F0U0-F1
#
_entry.id   AF-A0AAV9F0U0-F1
#
_cell.length_a   1.000
_cell.length_b   1.000
_cell.length_c   1.000
_cell.angle_alpha   90.00
_cell.angle_beta   90.00
_cell.angle_gamma   90.00
#
_symmetry.space_group_name_H-M   'P 1'
#
loop_
_entity.id
_entity.type
_entity.pdbx_description
1 polymer ?
#
loop_
_entity_poly.entity_id
_entity_poly.type
_entity_poly.pdbx_seq_one_letter_code
_entity_poly.pdbx_strand_id
1 'polypeptide(L)'
;MNNSVHSNGSAHGSNGAEDKLDELRRLLGKSEGDPLRIVSIGAGAWGSVFTALLQDSYGHFRDKVLIRIWRRPGRSVDRATSEHLFEVINSREDVLRRLIRRCPYLKYVEARLGDRTLFADEILKDGFCLNMIDTPLCPLKVVTNLQEAVWDADIVVNGLPSTRLGRCSRRLVAGVPIENILYLGGPNIASEIYNKEYANARICGAEKWRKPLAKFLRQPYFIVWDNSDLVTHEVMGGLKNVYAIGAGMVAALTKESATSKAVYFAHCTSEMIFITHLLAEEPEKLAGPLLADTYVTLLKGRNAWYGQMLAKGELSLDMGDSIKGKGMIQGVSAVRAFYELLSQSSLSLLHPDENKPVAPVELCPILKTLYKILITRELPSQAILQALRENHERSS
;
A
#
# COMPACT_ATOMS: atom_id res chain seq x y z
N MET A 1 -43.05 -21.27 36.14
CA MET A 1 -42.38 -21.08 34.84
C MET A 1 -41.83 -19.66 34.83
N ASN A 2 -40.56 -19.49 35.23
CA ASN A 2 -39.96 -18.18 35.47
C ASN A 2 -39.14 -17.72 34.26
N ASN A 3 -39.38 -16.46 33.88
CA ASN A 3 -38.64 -15.53 33.05
C ASN A 3 -37.17 -15.87 32.70
N SER A 4 -36.77 -15.57 31.46
CA SER A 4 -35.80 -14.49 31.23
C SER A 4 -35.71 -14.10 29.75
N VAL A 5 -35.98 -12.81 29.53
CA VAL A 5 -35.65 -12.04 28.33
C VAL A 5 -34.14 -11.82 28.35
N HIS A 6 -33.43 -12.29 27.32
CA HIS A 6 -32.02 -11.93 27.15
C HIS A 6 -31.91 -10.54 26.51
N SER A 7 -31.90 -9.51 27.36
CA SER A 7 -31.10 -8.32 27.10
C SER A 7 -29.65 -8.67 27.43
N ASN A 8 -28.70 -8.43 26.52
CA ASN A 8 -27.35 -8.04 26.91
C ASN A 8 -26.66 -7.30 25.75
N GLY A 9 -26.54 -5.99 25.96
CA GLY A 9 -25.84 -5.06 25.09
C GLY A 9 -24.33 -5.09 25.23
N SER A 10 -23.68 -4.74 24.12
CA SER A 10 -22.36 -4.12 23.92
C SER A 10 -21.51 -3.73 25.14
N ALA A 11 -20.80 -4.67 25.75
CA ALA A 11 -19.78 -4.38 26.79
C ALA A 11 -18.41 -5.07 26.57
N HIS A 12 -18.11 -5.56 25.37
CA HIS A 12 -16.85 -6.28 25.08
C HIS A 12 -15.80 -5.50 24.25
N GLY A 13 -15.99 -4.19 24.04
CA GLY A 13 -15.12 -3.41 23.14
C GLY A 13 -14.01 -2.56 23.80
N SER A 14 -14.27 -1.93 24.94
CA SER A 14 -13.39 -0.86 25.47
C SER A 14 -12.17 -1.41 26.21
N ASN A 15 -12.36 -2.36 27.13
CA ASN A 15 -11.26 -2.84 27.97
C ASN A 15 -10.13 -3.49 27.14
N GLY A 16 -10.50 -4.27 26.11
CA GLY A 16 -9.51 -4.94 25.26
C GLY A 16 -8.68 -3.99 24.37
N ALA A 17 -9.21 -2.82 24.00
CA ALA A 17 -8.44 -1.82 23.23
C ALA A 17 -7.50 -1.03 24.15
N GLU A 18 -7.98 -0.63 25.32
CA GLU A 18 -7.15 0.05 26.32
C GLU A 18 -5.99 -0.82 26.80
N ASP A 19 -6.26 -2.11 27.09
CA ASP A 19 -5.23 -3.07 27.51
C ASP A 19 -4.11 -3.23 26.47
N LYS A 20 -4.47 -3.31 25.18
CA LYS A 20 -3.49 -3.38 24.07
C LYS A 20 -2.65 -2.11 23.99
N LEU A 21 -3.26 -0.94 24.19
CA LEU A 21 -2.59 0.35 24.15
C LEU A 21 -1.61 0.47 25.34
N ASP A 22 -2.05 0.12 26.54
CA ASP A 22 -1.22 0.19 27.74
C ASP A 22 -0.07 -0.82 27.72
N GLU A 23 -0.29 -2.01 27.15
CA GLU A 23 0.78 -2.98 26.90
C GLU A 23 1.86 -2.41 25.96
N LEU A 24 1.46 -1.80 24.84
CA LEU A 24 2.41 -1.18 23.90
C LEU A 24 3.11 0.04 24.51
N ARG A 25 2.41 0.85 25.31
CA ARG A 25 2.99 1.97 26.06
C ARG A 25 4.07 1.50 27.05
N ARG A 26 3.78 0.47 27.84
CA ARG A 26 4.75 -0.13 28.78
C ARG A 26 5.98 -0.66 28.03
N LEU A 27 5.79 -1.32 26.90
CA LEU A 27 6.89 -1.83 26.08
C LEU A 27 7.82 -0.71 25.59
N LEU A 28 7.25 0.47 25.27
CA LEU A 28 8.00 1.66 24.87
C LEU A 28 8.50 2.52 26.05
N GLY A 29 8.37 2.03 27.29
CA GLY A 29 8.83 2.73 28.50
C GLY A 29 8.04 4.00 28.82
N LYS A 30 6.80 4.12 28.35
CA LYS A 30 5.95 5.29 28.57
C LYS A 30 5.44 5.33 30.01
N SER A 31 5.61 6.48 30.67
CA SER A 31 5.05 6.74 32.00
C SER A 31 3.58 7.17 31.93
N GLU A 32 2.91 7.16 33.09
CA GLU A 32 1.62 7.83 33.26
C GLU A 32 1.71 9.30 32.80
N GLY A 33 0.70 9.76 32.06
CA GLY A 33 0.70 11.09 31.43
C GLY A 33 1.63 11.29 30.22
N ASP A 34 2.49 10.32 29.84
CA ASP A 34 3.23 10.37 28.57
C ASP A 34 2.47 9.57 27.48
N PRO A 35 1.85 10.25 26.49
CA PRO A 35 1.09 9.57 25.46
C PRO A 35 2.00 8.90 24.43
N LEU A 36 1.53 7.78 23.88
CA LEU A 36 2.12 7.15 22.70
C LEU A 36 1.87 8.03 21.47
N ARG A 37 2.92 8.45 20.77
CA ARG A 37 2.85 9.32 19.60
C ARG A 37 3.08 8.53 18.33
N ILE A 38 2.03 8.34 17.55
CA ILE A 38 2.06 7.59 16.28
C ILE A 38 1.92 8.56 15.11
N VAL A 39 2.81 8.43 14.13
CA VAL A 39 2.88 9.31 12.97
C VAL A 39 2.82 8.49 11.69
N SER A 40 1.80 8.72 10.88
CA SER A 40 1.80 8.20 9.51
C SER A 40 2.43 9.20 8.56
N ILE A 41 3.47 8.79 7.84
CA ILE A 41 4.08 9.57 6.77
C ILE A 41 3.46 9.12 5.45
N GLY A 42 2.69 10.01 4.82
CA GLY A 42 2.10 9.78 3.50
C GLY A 42 0.59 9.64 3.54
N ALA A 43 -0.13 10.67 3.10
CA ALA A 43 -1.59 10.68 2.94
C ALA A 43 -2.08 10.08 1.60
N GLY A 44 -1.49 8.95 1.20
CA GLY A 44 -2.07 8.10 0.17
C GLY A 44 -3.34 7.40 0.67
N ALA A 45 -4.00 6.63 -0.20
CA ALA A 45 -5.14 5.79 0.17
C ALA A 45 -4.82 4.92 1.41
N TRP A 46 -3.73 4.15 1.35
CA TRP A 46 -3.31 3.26 2.43
C TRP A 46 -2.95 4.00 3.72
N GLY A 47 -2.07 5.02 3.66
CA GLY A 47 -1.67 5.76 4.86
C GLY A 47 -2.84 6.49 5.53
N SER A 48 -3.79 7.00 4.74
CA SER A 48 -5.00 7.65 5.29
C SER A 48 -5.91 6.63 5.99
N VAL A 49 -6.17 5.48 5.36
CA VAL A 49 -6.99 4.42 5.96
C VAL A 49 -6.32 3.84 7.19
N PHE A 50 -5.03 3.54 7.14
CA PHE A 50 -4.30 3.02 8.28
C PHE A 50 -4.35 3.98 9.48
N THR A 51 -4.17 5.28 9.23
CA THR A 51 -4.30 6.30 10.28
C THR A 51 -5.73 6.37 10.82
N ALA A 52 -6.72 6.32 9.93
CA ALA A 52 -8.13 6.33 10.33
C ALA A 52 -8.50 5.12 11.18
N LEU A 53 -8.01 3.92 10.83
CA LEU A 53 -8.19 2.70 11.62
C LEU A 53 -7.63 2.82 13.05
N LEU A 54 -6.44 3.41 13.18
CA LEU A 54 -5.85 3.70 14.50
C LEU A 54 -6.65 4.77 15.25
N GLN A 55 -7.07 5.82 14.55
CA GLN A 55 -7.86 6.91 15.12
C GLN A 55 -9.22 6.43 15.63
N ASP A 56 -9.88 5.53 14.91
CA ASP A 56 -11.15 4.94 15.30
C ASP A 56 -10.98 3.99 16.50
N SER A 57 -9.91 3.20 16.51
CA SER A 57 -9.66 2.23 17.59
C SER A 57 -9.19 2.86 18.89
N TYR A 58 -8.34 3.88 18.81
CA TYR A 58 -7.60 4.38 19.98
C TYR A 58 -7.74 5.88 20.21
N GLY A 59 -8.22 6.64 19.24
CA GLY A 59 -8.22 8.11 19.29
C GLY A 59 -9.15 8.74 20.33
N HIS A 60 -9.95 7.93 21.03
CA HIS A 60 -10.72 8.37 22.19
C HIS A 60 -9.89 8.42 23.50
N PHE A 61 -8.77 7.69 23.58
CA PHE A 61 -7.81 7.73 24.70
C PHE A 61 -6.79 8.87 24.52
N ARG A 62 -7.25 10.12 24.46
CA ARG A 62 -6.45 11.28 24.04
C ARG A 62 -5.21 11.55 24.92
N ASP A 63 -5.29 11.15 26.17
CA ASP A 63 -4.29 11.24 27.22
C ASP A 63 -3.27 10.10 27.16
N LYS A 64 -3.59 9.00 26.47
CA LYS A 64 -2.71 7.83 26.29
C LYS A 64 -2.11 7.72 24.89
N VAL A 65 -2.75 8.28 23.86
CA VAL A 65 -2.26 8.19 22.48
C VAL A 65 -2.56 9.45 21.67
N LEU A 66 -1.59 9.85 20.85
CA LEU A 66 -1.69 10.94 19.89
C LEU A 66 -1.34 10.41 18.50
N ILE A 67 -2.32 10.45 17.60
CA ILE A 67 -2.17 9.96 16.22
C ILE A 67 -2.19 11.16 15.28
N ARG A 68 -1.21 11.24 14.38
CA ARG A 68 -1.15 12.28 13.35
C ARG A 68 -0.69 11.72 12.02
N ILE A 69 -1.07 12.40 10.95
CA ILE A 69 -0.65 12.08 9.58
C ILE A 69 0.08 13.26 8.97
N TRP A 70 1.24 12.98 8.40
CA TRP A 70 1.99 13.93 7.60
C TRP A 70 1.62 13.81 6.12
N ARG A 71 1.49 14.98 5.49
CA ARG A 71 1.46 15.09 4.04
C ARG A 71 2.09 16.37 3.53
N ARG A 72 2.55 16.34 2.29
CA ARG A 72 3.05 17.52 1.60
C ARG A 72 1.92 18.55 1.40
N PRO A 73 2.17 19.84 1.68
CA PRO A 73 1.21 20.92 1.41
C PRO A 73 1.11 21.21 -0.10
N GLY A 74 0.13 22.02 -0.48
CA GLY A 74 0.07 22.66 -1.80
C GLY A 74 -0.50 21.79 -2.94
N ARG A 75 -1.01 20.59 -2.65
CA ARG A 75 -1.75 19.80 -3.65
C ARG A 75 -3.19 20.29 -3.71
N SER A 76 -3.52 21.08 -4.73
CA SER A 76 -4.89 21.51 -5.00
C SER A 76 -5.79 20.32 -5.40
N VAL A 77 -7.07 20.47 -5.10
CA VAL A 77 -8.17 19.63 -5.58
C VAL A 77 -8.75 20.34 -6.80
N ASP A 78 -8.83 19.64 -7.94
CA ASP A 78 -9.43 20.22 -9.13
C ASP A 78 -10.96 20.33 -9.01
N ARG A 79 -11.55 21.21 -9.83
CA ARG A 79 -12.99 21.52 -9.79
C ARG A 79 -13.87 20.28 -9.92
N ALA A 80 -13.56 19.40 -10.87
CA ALA A 80 -14.34 18.18 -11.09
C ALA A 80 -14.33 17.28 -9.83
N THR A 81 -13.16 17.16 -9.19
CA THR A 81 -13.04 16.43 -7.93
C THR A 81 -13.75 17.15 -6.78
N SER A 82 -13.76 18.48 -6.74
CA SER A 82 -14.51 19.27 -5.75
C SER A 82 -16.02 19.11 -5.90
N GLU A 83 -16.52 19.12 -7.14
CA GLU A 83 -17.93 18.87 -7.47
C GLU A 83 -18.34 17.44 -7.02
N HIS A 84 -17.54 16.44 -7.39
CA HIS A 84 -17.76 15.05 -6.98
C HIS A 84 -17.72 14.87 -5.45
N LEU A 85 -16.73 15.48 -4.79
CA LEU A 85 -16.65 15.45 -3.33
C LEU A 85 -17.87 16.08 -2.66
N PHE A 86 -18.41 17.15 -3.23
CA PHE A 86 -19.65 17.76 -2.74
C PHE A 86 -20.84 16.79 -2.88
N GLU A 87 -20.96 16.06 -3.98
CA GLU A 87 -22.00 15.03 -4.15
C GLU A 87 -21.84 13.90 -3.12
N VAL A 88 -20.60 13.43 -2.89
CA VAL A 88 -20.32 12.42 -1.86
C VAL A 88 -20.71 12.92 -0.46
N ILE A 89 -20.41 14.17 -0.13
CA ILE A 89 -20.80 14.76 1.16
C ILE A 89 -22.31 14.75 1.33
N ASN A 90 -23.07 15.15 0.31
CA ASN A 90 -24.53 15.28 0.42
C ASN A 90 -25.27 13.94 0.31
N SER A 91 -24.64 12.90 -0.25
CA SER A 91 -25.19 11.54 -0.26
C SER A 91 -25.03 10.80 1.07
N ARG A 92 -24.26 11.35 2.03
CA ARG A 92 -24.02 10.73 3.34
C ARG A 92 -24.44 11.64 4.49
N GLU A 93 -25.57 11.33 5.11
CA GLU A 93 -26.20 12.17 6.12
C GLU A 93 -25.31 12.41 7.35
N ASP A 94 -24.58 11.39 7.81
CA ASP A 94 -23.65 11.47 8.94
C ASP A 94 -22.48 12.42 8.66
N VAL A 95 -21.92 12.34 7.45
CA VAL A 95 -20.84 13.22 6.98
C VAL A 95 -21.35 14.66 6.86
N LEU A 96 -22.50 14.86 6.23
CA LEU A 96 -23.13 16.17 6.07
C LEU A 96 -23.37 16.85 7.43
N ARG A 97 -24.03 16.14 8.36
CA ARG A 97 -24.31 16.65 9.72
C ARG A 97 -23.01 17.03 10.46
N ARG A 98 -21.96 16.21 10.34
CA ARG A 98 -20.63 16.50 10.93
C ARG A 98 -20.02 17.79 10.38
N LEU A 99 -20.08 17.99 9.06
CA LEU A 99 -19.50 19.16 8.40
C LEU A 99 -20.31 20.44 8.61
N ILE A 100 -21.63 20.35 8.76
CA ILE A 100 -22.45 21.51 9.11
C ILE A 100 -22.13 21.93 10.55
N ARG A 101 -22.15 20.99 11.50
CA ARG A 101 -21.95 21.27 12.93
C ARG A 101 -20.61 21.93 13.26
N ARG A 102 -19.54 21.61 12.51
CA ARG A 102 -18.19 22.16 12.73
C ARG A 102 -17.88 23.36 11.82
N CYS A 103 -18.85 23.78 10.99
CA CYS A 103 -18.74 24.81 9.96
C CYS A 103 -17.81 24.58 8.73
N PRO A 104 -17.15 23.43 8.46
CA PRO A 104 -16.42 23.24 7.19
C PRO A 104 -17.33 23.06 5.97
N TYR A 105 -18.66 22.91 6.10
CA TYR A 105 -19.51 22.69 4.92
C TYR A 105 -19.43 23.82 3.88
N LEU A 106 -19.35 25.08 4.32
CA LEU A 106 -19.34 26.25 3.43
C LEU A 106 -18.17 26.22 2.43
N LYS A 107 -16.98 25.81 2.85
CA LYS A 107 -15.82 25.75 1.92
C LYS A 107 -16.01 24.74 0.80
N TYR A 108 -16.81 23.69 0.99
CA TYR A 108 -17.14 22.74 -0.08
C TYR A 108 -18.17 23.31 -1.06
N VAL A 109 -19.07 24.19 -0.58
CA VAL A 109 -19.98 24.95 -1.44
C VAL A 109 -19.19 25.93 -2.31
N GLU A 110 -18.33 26.75 -1.70
CA GLU A 110 -17.47 27.71 -2.40
C GLU A 110 -16.57 27.00 -3.44
N ALA A 111 -16.01 25.85 -3.08
CA ALA A 111 -15.15 25.09 -3.98
C ALA A 111 -15.90 24.48 -5.18
N ARG A 112 -17.12 24.01 -4.97
CA ARG A 112 -18.00 23.56 -6.05
C ARG A 112 -18.34 24.70 -7.03
N LEU A 113 -18.61 25.90 -6.50
CA LEU A 113 -18.92 27.08 -7.32
C LEU A 113 -17.70 27.59 -8.08
N GLY A 114 -16.50 27.30 -7.59
CA GLY A 114 -15.22 27.76 -8.15
C GLY A 114 -14.68 29.00 -7.46
N ASP A 115 -15.33 29.46 -6.39
CA ASP A 115 -14.95 30.64 -5.62
C ASP A 115 -13.75 30.37 -4.68
N ARG A 116 -13.45 29.08 -4.44
CA ARG A 116 -12.36 28.64 -3.57
C ARG A 116 -11.61 27.44 -4.15
N THR A 117 -10.29 27.45 -4.05
CA THR A 117 -9.48 26.25 -4.26
C THR A 117 -9.36 25.47 -2.96
N LEU A 118 -9.74 24.19 -2.96
CA LEU A 118 -9.46 23.29 -1.84
C LEU A 118 -8.06 22.70 -1.98
N PHE A 119 -7.40 22.51 -0.84
CA PHE A 119 -6.17 21.75 -0.75
C PHE A 119 -6.41 20.40 -0.11
N ALA A 120 -5.66 19.41 -0.57
CA ALA A 120 -5.91 18.05 -0.15
C ALA A 120 -5.55 17.80 1.33
N ASP A 121 -4.80 18.68 2.01
CA ASP A 121 -4.63 18.66 3.47
C ASP A 121 -5.83 19.20 4.23
N GLU A 122 -6.56 20.17 3.67
CA GLU A 122 -7.80 20.66 4.26
C GLU A 122 -8.90 19.60 4.25
N ILE A 123 -9.06 18.89 3.12
CA ILE A 123 -10.08 17.84 3.04
C ILE A 123 -9.71 16.64 3.92
N LEU A 124 -8.41 16.36 4.11
CA LEU A 124 -7.94 15.28 4.98
C LEU A 124 -8.21 15.58 6.46
N LYS A 125 -8.08 16.83 6.90
CA LYS A 125 -8.49 17.28 8.24
C LYS A 125 -9.97 17.04 8.48
N ASP A 126 -10.78 17.11 7.44
CA ASP A 126 -12.22 16.88 7.50
C ASP A 126 -12.61 15.42 7.31
N GLY A 127 -11.66 14.53 7.06
CA GLY A 127 -11.91 13.10 6.86
C GLY A 127 -12.19 12.73 5.41
N PHE A 128 -11.45 13.28 4.45
CA PHE A 128 -11.50 12.85 3.05
C PHE A 128 -10.09 12.59 2.50
N CYS A 129 -9.95 11.56 1.67
CA CYS A 129 -8.70 11.26 1.00
C CYS A 129 -8.86 11.49 -0.51
N LEU A 130 -7.99 12.30 -1.10
CA LEU A 130 -8.03 12.60 -2.55
C LEU A 130 -7.99 11.34 -3.44
N ASN A 131 -7.32 10.28 -2.98
CA ASN A 131 -7.21 9.03 -3.72
C ASN A 131 -8.39 8.06 -3.49
N MET A 132 -9.35 8.44 -2.65
CA MET A 132 -10.52 7.65 -2.23
C MET A 132 -11.70 8.57 -1.89
N ILE A 133 -12.08 9.46 -2.82
CA ILE A 133 -13.13 10.47 -2.56
C ILE A 133 -14.46 9.80 -2.19
N ASP A 134 -14.77 8.64 -2.79
CA ASP A 134 -16.01 7.88 -2.54
C ASP A 134 -16.07 7.22 -1.16
N THR A 135 -14.97 7.23 -0.40
CA THR A 135 -14.85 6.60 0.92
C THR A 135 -14.47 7.64 1.98
N PRO A 136 -15.45 8.42 2.51
CA PRO A 136 -15.22 9.35 3.59
C PRO A 136 -14.66 8.67 4.83
N LEU A 137 -13.63 9.27 5.40
CA LEU A 137 -12.91 8.82 6.58
C LEU A 137 -13.35 9.58 7.86
N CYS A 138 -12.83 9.15 9.00
CA CYS A 138 -12.85 9.98 10.20
C CYS A 138 -11.90 11.19 10.05
N PRO A 139 -12.16 12.33 10.73
CA PRO A 139 -11.30 13.50 10.66
C PRO A 139 -9.91 13.19 11.23
N LEU A 140 -8.84 13.58 10.53
CA LEU A 140 -7.47 13.26 10.93
C LEU A 140 -6.71 14.50 11.42
N LYS A 141 -5.77 14.30 12.34
CA LYS A 141 -4.79 15.34 12.72
C LYS A 141 -3.70 15.42 11.67
N VAL A 142 -3.77 16.43 10.80
CA VAL A 142 -2.84 16.59 9.67
C VAL A 142 -1.73 17.58 9.99
N VAL A 143 -0.49 17.17 9.74
CA VAL A 143 0.73 18.02 9.82
C VAL A 143 1.34 18.15 8.43
N THR A 144 1.76 19.35 8.05
CA THR A 144 2.32 19.62 6.71
C THR A 144 3.84 19.75 6.70
N ASN A 145 4.45 20.04 7.84
CA ASN A 145 5.90 20.02 8.02
C ASN A 145 6.37 18.62 8.46
N LEU A 146 7.31 18.02 7.74
CA LEU A 146 7.76 16.65 8.04
C LEU A 146 8.55 16.59 9.35
N GLN A 147 9.43 17.57 9.60
CA GLN A 147 10.25 17.61 10.81
C GLN A 147 9.35 17.74 12.05
N GLU A 148 8.37 18.65 12.02
CA GLU A 148 7.35 18.78 13.05
C GLU A 148 6.48 17.53 13.19
N ALA A 149 6.25 16.80 12.10
CA ALA A 149 5.50 15.57 12.19
C ALA A 149 6.27 14.45 12.87
N VAL A 150 7.61 14.40 12.81
CA VAL A 150 8.40 13.26 13.29
C VAL A 150 9.23 13.54 14.54
N TRP A 151 9.40 14.80 14.96
CA TRP A 151 10.36 15.17 16.01
C TRP A 151 10.16 14.45 17.36
N ASP A 152 8.92 14.21 17.77
CA ASP A 152 8.53 13.49 18.98
C ASP A 152 7.78 12.18 18.67
N ALA A 153 7.99 11.60 17.49
CA ALA A 153 7.30 10.35 17.12
C ALA A 153 7.91 9.14 17.84
N ASP A 154 7.07 8.32 18.48
CA ASP A 154 7.48 7.02 19.02
C ASP A 154 7.40 5.94 17.95
N ILE A 155 6.37 6.00 17.11
CA ILE A 155 6.15 5.07 16.00
C ILE A 155 5.94 5.87 14.72
N VAL A 156 6.73 5.56 13.70
CA VAL A 156 6.60 6.11 12.35
C VAL A 156 6.08 5.04 11.41
N VAL A 157 4.90 5.27 10.84
CA VAL A 157 4.28 4.41 9.85
C VAL A 157 4.52 5.02 8.47
N ASN A 158 5.27 4.33 7.63
CA ASN A 158 5.47 4.78 6.26
C ASN A 158 4.34 4.30 5.35
N GLY A 159 3.37 5.18 5.06
CA GLY A 159 2.31 4.95 4.09
C GLY A 159 2.68 5.33 2.65
N LEU A 160 3.94 5.75 2.40
CA LEU A 160 4.41 6.09 1.07
C LEU A 160 4.75 4.83 0.25
N PRO A 161 4.63 4.93 -1.08
CA PRO A 161 5.16 3.92 -2.00
C PRO A 161 6.61 3.50 -1.73
N SER A 162 6.84 2.27 -1.25
CA SER A 162 8.19 1.68 -1.26
C SER A 162 8.52 1.27 -2.69
N THR A 163 9.16 2.17 -3.45
CA THR A 163 9.50 1.95 -4.88
C THR A 163 11.00 1.84 -5.12
N ARG A 164 11.81 2.01 -4.07
CA ARG A 164 13.25 1.80 -4.14
C ARG A 164 13.59 0.72 -3.14
N LEU A 165 13.75 -0.50 -3.66
CA LEU A 165 14.27 -1.66 -2.94
C LEU A 165 15.34 -1.21 -1.94
N GLY A 166 15.08 -1.38 -0.64
CA GLY A 166 15.98 -1.03 0.45
C GLY A 166 16.42 0.44 0.61
N ARG A 167 16.22 1.35 -0.36
CA ARG A 167 16.71 2.74 -0.27
C ARG A 167 15.68 3.75 0.22
N CYS A 168 14.38 3.54 0.04
CA CYS A 168 13.40 4.50 0.55
C CYS A 168 13.12 4.32 2.04
N SER A 169 13.12 3.07 2.54
CA SER A 169 13.24 2.82 3.98
C SER A 169 14.60 3.35 4.46
N ARG A 170 15.75 2.97 3.88
CA ARG A 170 17.05 3.50 4.37
C ARG A 170 17.30 5.01 4.20
N ARG A 171 16.62 5.74 3.29
CA ARG A 171 16.77 7.21 3.13
C ARG A 171 15.85 8.03 4.02
N LEU A 172 14.58 7.64 4.17
CA LEU A 172 13.69 8.31 5.13
C LEU A 172 14.06 7.94 6.57
N VAL A 173 14.64 6.75 6.73
CA VAL A 173 14.96 6.14 8.01
C VAL A 173 16.49 6.08 8.20
N ALA A 174 17.23 6.98 7.53
CA ALA A 174 18.68 7.09 7.66
C ALA A 174 19.05 7.30 9.15
N GLY A 175 19.79 6.36 9.72
CA GLY A 175 20.18 6.38 11.13
C GLY A 175 19.27 5.58 12.08
N VAL A 176 18.19 4.96 11.60
CA VAL A 176 17.41 4.02 12.43
C VAL A 176 17.94 2.60 12.24
N PRO A 177 18.18 1.89 13.35
CA PRO A 177 18.58 0.49 13.30
C PRO A 177 17.55 -0.41 12.60
N ILE A 178 18.02 -1.37 11.81
CA ILE A 178 17.17 -2.25 10.99
C ILE A 178 16.15 -3.03 11.83
N GLU A 179 16.50 -3.37 13.06
CA GLU A 179 15.65 -4.07 14.01
C GLU A 179 14.47 -3.23 14.51
N ASN A 180 14.41 -1.94 14.18
CA ASN A 180 13.28 -1.05 14.47
C ASN A 180 12.42 -0.78 13.23
N ILE A 181 12.76 -1.37 12.08
CA ILE A 181 11.99 -1.26 10.85
C ILE A 181 11.11 -2.50 10.72
N LEU A 182 9.82 -2.27 10.46
CA LEU A 182 8.85 -3.33 10.20
C LEU A 182 8.19 -3.13 8.85
N TYR A 183 7.90 -4.24 8.20
CA TYR A 183 7.01 -4.28 7.04
C TYR A 183 5.59 -4.59 7.51
N LEU A 184 4.59 -3.95 6.89
CA LEU A 184 3.18 -4.32 7.02
C LEU A 184 2.56 -4.37 5.62
N GLY A 185 2.01 -5.52 5.23
CA GLY A 185 1.39 -5.69 3.92
C GLY A 185 0.49 -6.91 3.84
N GLY A 186 -0.17 -7.12 2.71
CA GLY A 186 -1.16 -8.18 2.52
C GLY A 186 -2.23 -7.77 1.50
N PRO A 187 -3.18 -8.68 1.16
CA PRO A 187 -4.27 -8.43 0.20
C PRO A 187 -5.26 -7.39 0.73
N ASN A 188 -4.85 -6.12 0.63
CA ASN A 188 -5.39 -5.05 1.45
C ASN A 188 -5.77 -3.84 0.59
N ILE A 189 -6.97 -3.86 0.01
CA ILE A 189 -7.51 -2.70 -0.71
C ILE A 189 -8.02 -1.68 0.32
N ALA A 190 -7.37 -0.52 0.36
CA ALA A 190 -7.61 0.50 1.39
C ALA A 190 -9.09 0.85 1.61
N SER A 191 -9.86 1.09 0.54
CA SER A 191 -11.29 1.41 0.64
C SER A 191 -12.13 0.27 1.21
N GLU A 192 -11.79 -0.97 0.87
CA GLU A 192 -12.53 -2.15 1.32
C GLU A 192 -12.28 -2.40 2.82
N ILE A 193 -11.03 -2.23 3.27
CA ILE A 193 -10.71 -2.31 4.71
C ILE A 193 -11.45 -1.23 5.51
N TYR A 194 -11.48 0.01 5.02
CA TYR A 194 -12.19 1.07 5.72
C TYR A 194 -13.72 0.83 5.76
N ASN A 195 -14.27 0.16 4.73
CA ASN A 195 -15.66 -0.29 4.70
C ASN A 195 -15.90 -1.56 5.54
N LYS A 196 -14.92 -2.01 6.31
CA LYS A 196 -14.98 -3.18 7.21
C LYS A 196 -15.12 -4.52 6.50
N GLU A 197 -14.70 -4.59 5.23
CA GLU A 197 -14.51 -5.87 4.55
C GLU A 197 -13.37 -6.65 5.19
N TYR A 198 -13.47 -7.98 5.14
CA TYR A 198 -12.47 -8.86 5.74
C TYR A 198 -11.12 -8.74 5.04
N ALA A 199 -10.08 -8.43 5.82
CA ALA A 199 -8.72 -8.30 5.32
C ALA A 199 -7.70 -8.93 6.28
N ASN A 200 -6.61 -9.41 5.69
CA ASN A 200 -5.49 -10.01 6.41
C ASN A 200 -4.20 -9.28 6.06
N ALA A 201 -3.41 -8.95 7.08
CA ALA A 201 -2.07 -8.39 6.90
C ALA A 201 -1.01 -9.23 7.60
N ARG A 202 0.22 -9.10 7.13
CA ARG A 202 1.44 -9.64 7.69
C ARG A 202 2.30 -8.48 8.17
N ILE A 203 2.74 -8.54 9.43
CA ILE A 203 3.77 -7.65 9.98
C ILE A 203 5.07 -8.41 10.14
N CYS A 204 6.16 -7.88 9.57
CA CYS A 204 7.45 -8.56 9.50
C CYS A 204 8.59 -7.71 10.05
N GLY A 205 9.56 -8.35 10.69
CA GLY A 205 10.77 -7.72 11.23
C GLY A 205 11.13 -8.24 12.63
N ALA A 206 11.77 -7.42 13.47
CA ALA A 206 12.30 -7.89 14.74
C ALA A 206 11.20 -8.33 15.72
N GLU A 207 11.45 -9.45 16.42
CA GLU A 207 10.50 -10.07 17.34
C GLU A 207 9.98 -9.12 18.42
N LYS A 208 10.89 -8.33 19.01
CA LYS A 208 10.60 -7.33 20.04
C LYS A 208 9.45 -6.38 19.65
N TRP A 209 9.28 -6.10 18.36
CA TRP A 209 8.24 -5.19 17.89
C TRP A 209 7.11 -5.88 17.13
N ARG A 210 7.40 -6.87 16.27
CA ARG A 210 6.38 -7.47 15.38
C ARG A 210 5.22 -8.08 16.16
N LYS A 211 5.48 -8.78 17.27
CA LYS A 211 4.45 -9.49 18.06
C LYS A 211 3.50 -8.51 18.79
N PRO A 212 4.01 -7.57 19.60
CA PRO A 212 3.17 -6.56 20.24
C PRO A 212 2.40 -5.70 19.24
N LEU A 213 3.05 -5.28 18.15
CA LEU A 213 2.38 -4.46 17.13
C LEU A 213 1.35 -5.25 16.33
N ALA A 214 1.56 -6.54 16.04
CA ALA A 214 0.52 -7.38 15.45
C ALA A 214 -0.75 -7.38 16.33
N LYS A 215 -0.58 -7.56 17.64
CA LYS A 215 -1.70 -7.54 18.61
C LYS A 215 -2.39 -6.17 18.66
N PHE A 216 -1.61 -5.09 18.67
CA PHE A 216 -2.10 -3.71 18.68
C PHE A 216 -2.87 -3.36 17.40
N LEU A 217 -2.46 -3.87 16.24
CA LEU A 217 -3.10 -3.53 14.97
C LEU A 217 -4.35 -4.38 14.64
N ARG A 218 -4.54 -5.51 15.34
CA ARG A 218 -5.71 -6.39 15.11
C ARG A 218 -7.03 -5.71 15.45
N GLN A 219 -7.94 -5.71 14.48
CA GLN A 219 -9.35 -5.33 14.60
C GLN A 219 -10.25 -6.49 14.13
N PRO A 220 -11.57 -6.49 14.44
CA PRO A 220 -12.46 -7.60 14.08
C PRO A 220 -12.46 -8.00 12.60
N TYR A 221 -12.31 -7.03 11.69
CA TYR A 221 -12.29 -7.23 10.24
C TYR A 221 -10.90 -7.09 9.61
N PHE A 222 -9.89 -6.66 10.39
CA PHE A 222 -8.51 -6.50 9.94
C PHE A 222 -7.57 -7.32 10.84
N ILE A 223 -7.27 -8.53 10.40
CA ILE A 223 -6.46 -9.47 11.18
C ILE A 223 -5.00 -9.33 10.76
N VAL A 224 -4.13 -9.12 11.75
CA VAL A 224 -2.69 -8.96 11.53
C VAL A 224 -1.93 -10.14 12.11
N TRP A 225 -1.18 -10.83 11.26
CA TRP A 225 -0.32 -11.96 11.61
C TRP A 225 1.12 -11.51 11.61
N ASP A 226 1.94 -11.98 12.55
CA ASP A 226 3.37 -11.73 12.53
C ASP A 226 4.11 -12.77 11.70
N ASN A 227 5.25 -12.37 11.14
CA ASN A 227 6.24 -13.24 10.52
C ASN A 227 7.66 -12.65 10.77
N SER A 228 8.69 -13.47 10.88
CA SER A 228 10.07 -13.01 10.98
C SER A 228 10.69 -12.65 9.61
N ASP A 229 10.17 -13.20 8.52
CA ASP A 229 10.74 -13.06 7.18
C ASP A 229 10.38 -11.71 6.53
N LEU A 230 11.18 -10.69 6.85
CA LEU A 230 11.06 -9.34 6.29
C LEU A 230 11.39 -9.30 4.80
N VAL A 231 12.41 -10.03 4.37
CA VAL A 231 12.99 -9.92 3.02
C VAL A 231 12.00 -10.43 1.99
N THR A 232 11.43 -11.62 2.20
CA THR A 232 10.42 -12.19 1.28
C THR A 232 9.23 -11.26 1.11
N HIS A 233 8.74 -10.68 2.21
CA HIS A 233 7.58 -9.78 2.15
C HIS A 233 7.88 -8.47 1.43
N GLU A 234 9.08 -7.89 1.59
CA GLU A 234 9.50 -6.68 0.85
C GLU A 234 9.65 -7.00 -0.65
N VAL A 235 10.29 -8.12 -0.98
CA VAL A 235 10.48 -8.57 -2.37
C VAL A 235 9.14 -8.80 -3.05
N MET A 236 8.24 -9.59 -2.44
CA MET A 236 6.91 -9.88 -2.97
C MET A 236 6.05 -8.62 -3.10
N GLY A 237 6.07 -7.74 -2.09
CA GLY A 237 5.35 -6.47 -2.09
C GLY A 237 5.83 -5.50 -3.18
N GLY A 238 7.11 -5.56 -3.55
CA GLY A 238 7.67 -4.82 -4.68
C GLY A 238 7.30 -5.44 -6.03
N LEU A 239 7.55 -6.74 -6.19
CA LEU A 239 7.34 -7.47 -7.45
C LEU A 239 5.87 -7.51 -7.87
N LYS A 240 4.91 -7.59 -6.95
CA LYS A 240 3.48 -7.57 -7.32
C LYS A 240 3.11 -6.32 -8.11
N ASN A 241 3.74 -5.17 -7.81
CA ASN A 241 3.48 -3.92 -8.51
C ASN A 241 4.08 -3.91 -9.92
N VAL A 242 5.23 -4.57 -10.09
CA VAL A 242 5.86 -4.80 -11.41
C VAL A 242 4.93 -5.63 -12.27
N TYR A 243 4.60 -6.83 -11.80
CA TYR A 243 3.83 -7.80 -12.58
C TYR A 243 2.39 -7.36 -12.80
N ALA A 244 1.81 -6.52 -11.94
CA ALA A 244 0.52 -5.90 -12.17
C ALA A 244 0.50 -5.05 -13.46
N ILE A 245 1.58 -4.34 -13.81
CA ILE A 245 1.62 -3.59 -15.08
C ILE A 245 1.50 -4.54 -16.26
N GLY A 246 2.31 -5.60 -16.32
CA GLY A 246 2.21 -6.57 -17.40
C GLY A 246 0.87 -7.32 -17.41
N ALA A 247 0.27 -7.59 -16.25
CA ALA A 247 -1.08 -8.17 -16.19
C ALA A 247 -2.12 -7.28 -16.88
N GLY A 248 -2.04 -5.96 -16.68
CA GLY A 248 -2.86 -4.98 -17.38
C GLY A 248 -2.66 -5.00 -18.90
N MET A 249 -1.40 -5.11 -19.34
CA MET A 249 -1.08 -5.22 -20.77
C MET A 249 -1.66 -6.50 -21.38
N VAL A 250 -1.45 -7.65 -20.73
CA VAL A 250 -2.01 -8.94 -21.16
C VAL A 250 -3.54 -8.86 -21.20
N ALA A 251 -4.17 -8.28 -20.20
CA ALA A 251 -5.62 -8.13 -20.13
C ALA A 251 -6.18 -7.35 -21.33
N ALA A 252 -5.57 -6.22 -21.69
CA ALA A 252 -5.95 -5.45 -22.87
C ALA A 252 -5.70 -6.22 -24.19
N LEU A 253 -4.50 -6.76 -24.38
CA LEU A 253 -4.08 -7.40 -25.63
C LEU A 253 -4.83 -8.72 -25.92
N THR A 254 -5.30 -9.39 -24.88
CA THR A 254 -6.01 -10.68 -24.98
C THR A 254 -7.51 -10.56 -24.76
N LYS A 255 -8.06 -9.34 -24.78
CA LYS A 255 -9.49 -9.06 -24.58
C LYS A 255 -10.04 -9.71 -23.30
N GLU A 256 -9.33 -9.52 -22.18
CA GLU A 256 -9.67 -10.03 -20.85
C GLU A 256 -9.73 -11.55 -20.72
N SER A 257 -9.10 -12.31 -21.64
CA SER A 257 -9.00 -13.77 -21.61
C SER A 257 -8.53 -14.28 -20.24
N ALA A 258 -9.41 -15.03 -19.56
CA ALA A 258 -9.11 -15.61 -18.26
C ALA A 258 -7.91 -16.57 -18.33
N THR A 259 -7.86 -17.40 -19.37
CA THR A 259 -6.77 -18.35 -19.60
C THR A 259 -5.43 -17.63 -19.82
N SER A 260 -5.40 -16.57 -20.63
CA SER A 260 -4.17 -15.82 -20.88
C SER A 260 -3.67 -15.10 -19.63
N LYS A 261 -4.59 -14.53 -18.83
CA LYS A 261 -4.25 -13.94 -17.53
C LYS A 261 -3.73 -14.98 -16.54
N ALA A 262 -4.30 -16.18 -16.53
CA ALA A 262 -3.84 -17.28 -15.67
C ALA A 262 -2.44 -17.78 -16.08
N VAL A 263 -2.16 -17.92 -17.38
CA VAL A 263 -0.81 -18.26 -17.88
C VAL A 263 0.18 -17.18 -17.46
N TYR A 264 -0.14 -15.90 -17.68
CA TYR A 264 0.72 -14.81 -17.25
C TYR A 264 0.95 -14.83 -15.73
N PHE A 265 -0.09 -15.06 -14.93
CA PHE A 265 0.02 -15.18 -13.48
C PHE A 265 0.99 -16.31 -13.08
N ALA A 266 0.90 -17.48 -13.72
CA ALA A 266 1.80 -18.61 -13.45
C ALA A 266 3.28 -18.24 -13.69
N HIS A 267 3.60 -17.66 -14.85
CA HIS A 267 4.98 -17.24 -15.15
C HIS A 267 5.47 -16.13 -14.20
N CYS A 268 4.62 -15.17 -13.86
CA CYS A 268 4.97 -14.15 -12.87
C CYS A 268 5.29 -14.77 -11.52
N THR A 269 4.47 -15.72 -11.05
CA THR A 269 4.74 -16.40 -9.79
C THR A 269 6.03 -17.21 -9.82
N SER A 270 6.39 -17.81 -10.97
CA SER A 270 7.68 -18.49 -11.14
C SER A 270 8.87 -17.52 -11.02
N GLU A 271 8.82 -16.36 -11.67
CA GLU A 271 9.86 -15.34 -11.51
C GLU A 271 9.91 -14.79 -10.08
N MET A 272 8.75 -14.59 -9.44
CA MET A 272 8.70 -14.17 -8.03
C MET A 272 9.34 -15.20 -7.10
N ILE A 273 9.06 -16.49 -7.28
CA ILE A 273 9.69 -17.59 -6.53
C ILE A 273 11.20 -17.55 -6.71
N PHE A 274 11.67 -17.50 -7.96
CA PHE A 274 13.09 -17.46 -8.29
C PHE A 274 13.81 -16.27 -7.65
N ILE A 275 13.28 -15.05 -7.85
CA ILE A 275 13.88 -13.83 -7.30
C ILE A 275 13.88 -13.86 -5.76
N THR A 276 12.83 -14.40 -5.14
CA THR A 276 12.76 -14.49 -3.67
C THR A 276 13.81 -15.44 -3.12
N HIS A 277 13.96 -16.64 -3.70
CA HIS A 277 15.00 -17.61 -3.27
C HIS A 277 16.42 -17.11 -3.52
N LEU A 278 16.60 -16.23 -4.50
CA LEU A 278 17.90 -15.60 -4.74
C LEU A 278 18.25 -14.55 -3.68
N LEU A 279 17.26 -13.82 -3.17
CA LEU A 279 17.46 -12.65 -2.31
C LEU A 279 17.29 -12.95 -0.81
N ALA A 280 16.60 -14.04 -0.46
CA ALA A 280 16.36 -14.44 0.93
C ALA A 280 17.05 -15.77 1.22
N GLU A 281 17.71 -15.87 2.38
CA GLU A 281 18.42 -17.09 2.81
C GLU A 281 17.45 -18.24 3.11
N GLU A 282 16.39 -17.97 3.89
CA GLU A 282 15.36 -18.93 4.28
C GLU A 282 13.96 -18.36 4.00
N PRO A 283 13.54 -18.27 2.72
CA PRO A 283 12.28 -17.65 2.37
C PRO A 283 11.06 -18.44 2.89
N GLU A 284 10.06 -17.72 3.40
CA GLU A 284 8.75 -18.29 3.64
C GLU A 284 8.23 -18.89 2.33
N LYS A 285 7.64 -20.09 2.42
CA LYS A 285 6.95 -20.69 1.29
C LYS A 285 5.94 -19.70 0.73
N LEU A 286 6.09 -19.34 -0.55
CA LEU A 286 5.17 -18.44 -1.22
C LEU A 286 3.79 -19.09 -1.35
N ALA A 287 2.95 -18.88 -0.34
CA ALA A 287 1.65 -19.48 -0.19
C ALA A 287 0.69 -18.53 0.55
N GLY A 288 -0.61 -18.80 0.44
CA GLY A 288 -1.65 -18.10 1.17
C GLY A 288 -1.59 -16.57 0.98
N PRO A 289 -1.30 -15.77 2.02
CA PRO A 289 -1.39 -14.30 1.97
C PRO A 289 -0.51 -13.61 0.91
N LEU A 290 0.71 -14.09 0.66
CA LEU A 290 1.65 -13.47 -0.29
C LEU A 290 1.16 -13.61 -1.75
N LEU A 291 0.69 -14.82 -2.10
CA LEU A 291 0.09 -15.08 -3.41
C LEU A 291 -1.27 -14.39 -3.54
N ALA A 292 -2.07 -14.34 -2.48
CA ALA A 292 -3.35 -13.64 -2.48
C ALA A 292 -3.18 -12.12 -2.71
N ASP A 293 -2.19 -11.50 -2.07
CA ASP A 293 -1.87 -10.08 -2.29
C ASP A 293 -1.42 -9.81 -3.73
N THR A 294 -0.61 -10.71 -4.28
CA THR A 294 -0.21 -10.67 -5.68
C THR A 294 -1.43 -10.77 -6.60
N TYR A 295 -2.28 -11.78 -6.38
CA TYR A 295 -3.48 -12.02 -7.17
C TYR A 295 -4.41 -10.80 -7.19
N VAL A 296 -4.78 -10.25 -6.03
CA VAL A 296 -5.68 -9.09 -5.98
C VAL A 296 -5.07 -7.85 -6.65
N THR A 297 -3.75 -7.67 -6.54
CA THR A 297 -3.03 -6.55 -7.16
C THR A 297 -2.97 -6.67 -8.69
N LEU A 298 -2.87 -7.89 -9.21
CA LEU A 298 -2.87 -8.16 -10.66
C LEU A 298 -4.28 -8.02 -11.26
N LEU A 299 -5.34 -8.32 -10.50
CA LEU A 299 -6.73 -8.14 -10.93
C LEU A 299 -7.13 -6.66 -11.01
N LYS A 300 -6.75 -5.87 -10.01
CA LYS A 300 -7.25 -4.51 -9.82
C LYS A 300 -6.17 -3.63 -9.22
N GLY A 301 -6.09 -2.40 -9.70
CA GLY A 301 -5.23 -1.39 -9.11
C GLY A 301 -4.68 -0.43 -10.14
N ARG A 302 -3.91 0.55 -9.66
CA ARG A 302 -3.34 1.61 -10.51
C ARG A 302 -2.27 1.08 -11.47
N ASN A 303 -1.48 0.08 -11.06
CA ASN A 303 -0.46 -0.54 -11.89
C ASN A 303 -1.09 -1.37 -13.04
N ALA A 304 -2.08 -2.20 -12.75
CA ALA A 304 -2.83 -2.96 -13.77
C ALA A 304 -3.59 -2.03 -14.72
N TRP A 305 -4.27 -1.01 -14.21
CA TRP A 305 -4.89 0.01 -15.04
C TRP A 305 -3.87 0.69 -15.97
N TYR A 306 -2.71 1.09 -15.44
CA TYR A 306 -1.66 1.73 -16.24
C TYR A 306 -1.19 0.84 -17.41
N GLY A 307 -0.90 -0.43 -17.14
CA GLY A 307 -0.55 -1.39 -18.19
C GLY A 307 -1.64 -1.56 -19.24
N GLN A 308 -2.91 -1.57 -18.81
CA GLN A 308 -4.06 -1.66 -19.72
C GLN A 308 -4.16 -0.43 -20.64
N MET A 309 -3.98 0.78 -20.10
CA MET A 309 -4.02 2.02 -20.89
C MET A 309 -2.87 2.11 -21.89
N LEU A 310 -1.65 1.70 -21.48
CA LEU A 310 -0.49 1.61 -22.37
C LEU A 310 -0.76 0.67 -23.54
N ALA A 311 -1.28 -0.53 -23.27
CA ALA A 311 -1.55 -1.53 -24.30
C ALA A 311 -2.68 -1.13 -25.26
N LYS A 312 -3.63 -0.30 -24.82
CA LYS A 312 -4.67 0.27 -25.68
C LYS A 312 -4.20 1.49 -26.49
N GLY A 313 -3.02 2.02 -26.20
CA GLY A 313 -2.53 3.28 -26.80
C GLY A 313 -3.23 4.53 -26.27
N GLU A 314 -4.02 4.41 -25.20
CA GLU A 314 -4.72 5.54 -24.55
C GLU A 314 -3.78 6.37 -23.67
N LEU A 315 -2.63 5.82 -23.29
CA LEU A 315 -1.61 6.49 -22.50
C LEU A 315 -0.25 6.32 -23.16
N SER A 316 0.55 7.40 -23.15
CA SER A 316 1.95 7.38 -23.59
C SER A 316 2.90 7.41 -22.39
N LEU A 317 4.03 6.71 -22.51
CA LEU A 317 5.14 6.76 -21.55
C LEU A 317 5.71 8.17 -21.37
N ASP A 318 5.46 9.09 -22.30
CA ASP A 318 5.88 10.50 -22.20
C ASP A 318 5.11 11.28 -21.13
N MET A 319 3.94 10.78 -20.71
CA MET A 319 3.17 11.36 -19.59
C MET A 319 3.83 11.09 -18.23
N GLY A 320 4.85 10.23 -18.20
CA GLY A 320 5.62 9.88 -17.02
C GLY A 320 4.85 9.01 -16.02
N ASP A 321 5.49 8.74 -14.88
CA ASP A 321 5.00 7.76 -13.90
C ASP A 321 4.04 8.37 -12.87
N SER A 322 3.68 9.65 -13.00
CA SER A 322 2.76 10.36 -12.12
C SER A 322 1.55 10.87 -12.89
N ILE A 323 0.51 10.07 -12.93
CA ILE A 323 -0.67 10.35 -13.74
C ILE A 323 -1.64 11.25 -12.97
N LYS A 324 -2.07 12.35 -13.59
CA LYS A 324 -3.07 13.26 -13.01
C LYS A 324 -4.34 12.48 -12.67
N GLY A 325 -4.85 12.63 -11.44
CA GLY A 325 -6.02 11.89 -10.95
C GLY A 325 -5.79 10.43 -10.50
N LYS A 326 -4.62 9.83 -10.76
CA LYS A 326 -4.28 8.46 -10.29
C LYS A 326 -3.08 8.42 -9.33
N GLY A 327 -2.18 9.39 -9.44
CA GLY A 327 -0.96 9.48 -8.66
C GLY A 327 0.19 8.68 -9.26
N MET A 328 1.18 8.35 -8.43
CA MET A 328 2.40 7.66 -8.87
C MET A 328 2.15 6.17 -9.14
N ILE A 329 2.61 5.70 -10.31
CA ILE A 329 2.60 4.30 -10.73
C ILE A 329 3.87 3.63 -10.21
N GLN A 330 3.72 2.94 -9.09
CA GLN A 330 4.84 2.37 -8.33
C GLN A 330 5.59 1.30 -9.13
N GLY A 331 4.87 0.54 -9.96
CA GLY A 331 5.43 -0.56 -10.73
C GLY A 331 6.55 -0.12 -11.68
N VAL A 332 6.51 1.08 -12.25
CA VAL A 332 7.57 1.55 -13.17
C VAL A 332 8.90 1.74 -12.44
N SER A 333 8.86 2.38 -11.28
CA SER A 333 10.07 2.53 -10.44
C SER A 333 10.55 1.18 -9.90
N ALA A 334 9.63 0.27 -9.55
CA ALA A 334 9.98 -1.08 -9.09
C ALA A 334 10.63 -1.91 -10.20
N VAL A 335 10.15 -1.82 -11.45
CA VAL A 335 10.75 -2.49 -12.62
C VAL A 335 12.22 -2.10 -12.74
N ARG A 336 12.53 -0.80 -12.70
CA ARG A 336 13.91 -0.32 -12.75
C ARG A 336 14.74 -0.88 -11.59
N ALA A 337 14.22 -0.80 -10.37
CA ALA A 337 14.95 -1.22 -9.17
C ALA A 337 15.28 -2.72 -9.17
N PHE A 338 14.33 -3.59 -9.53
CA PHE A 338 14.56 -5.03 -9.60
C PHE A 338 15.45 -5.41 -10.78
N TYR A 339 15.29 -4.76 -11.94
CA TYR A 339 16.17 -4.99 -13.08
C TYR A 339 17.63 -4.64 -12.74
N GLU A 340 17.87 -3.46 -12.17
CA GLU A 340 19.21 -3.01 -11.77
C GLU A 340 19.81 -3.91 -10.68
N LEU A 341 19.03 -4.34 -9.69
CA LEU A 341 19.46 -5.28 -8.66
C LEU A 341 19.91 -6.61 -9.28
N LEU A 342 19.06 -7.22 -10.10
CA LEU A 342 19.29 -8.55 -10.68
C LEU A 342 20.31 -8.52 -11.83
N SER A 343 20.79 -7.34 -12.21
CA SER A 343 21.90 -7.15 -13.15
C SER A 343 23.27 -7.05 -12.45
N GLN A 344 23.31 -7.02 -11.11
CA GLN A 344 24.57 -6.90 -10.37
C GLN A 344 25.41 -8.17 -10.49
N SER A 345 26.70 -8.01 -10.77
CA SER A 345 27.64 -9.12 -10.91
C SER A 345 27.77 -9.97 -9.64
N SER A 346 27.54 -9.38 -8.46
CA SER A 346 27.54 -10.07 -7.16
C SER A 346 26.43 -11.11 -7.02
N LEU A 347 25.39 -11.05 -7.85
CA LEU A 347 24.29 -12.01 -7.87
C LEU A 347 24.38 -12.99 -9.05
N SER A 348 25.49 -13.00 -9.81
CA SER A 348 25.63 -13.87 -10.98
C SER A 348 25.47 -15.34 -10.61
N LEU A 349 24.72 -16.07 -11.44
CA LEU A 349 24.48 -17.50 -11.28
C LEU A 349 25.10 -18.26 -12.45
N LEU A 350 25.26 -19.57 -12.33
CA LEU A 350 25.58 -20.40 -13.48
C LEU A 350 24.32 -20.66 -14.31
N HIS A 351 24.38 -20.42 -15.61
CA HIS A 351 23.27 -20.71 -16.50
C HIS A 351 22.97 -22.23 -16.49
N PRO A 352 21.71 -22.65 -16.31
CA PRO A 352 21.35 -24.07 -16.21
C PRO A 352 21.86 -24.92 -17.38
N ASP A 353 21.82 -24.36 -18.59
CA ASP A 353 22.15 -25.10 -19.82
C ASP A 353 23.57 -24.86 -20.35
N GLU A 354 24.18 -23.70 -20.04
CA GLU A 354 25.45 -23.28 -20.65
C GLU A 354 26.63 -23.28 -19.69
N ASN A 355 26.37 -23.47 -18.39
CA ASN A 355 27.37 -23.44 -17.31
C ASN A 355 28.29 -22.20 -17.32
N LYS A 356 27.78 -21.09 -17.86
CA LYS A 356 28.43 -19.77 -17.89
C LYS A 356 27.79 -18.84 -16.86
N PRO A 357 28.55 -17.89 -16.28
CA PRO A 357 27.98 -16.86 -15.44
C PRO A 357 26.94 -16.04 -16.22
N VAL A 358 25.73 -15.93 -15.66
CA VAL A 358 24.62 -15.16 -16.20
C VAL A 358 24.04 -14.27 -15.10
N ALA A 359 23.65 -13.05 -15.47
CA ALA A 359 22.90 -12.18 -14.58
C ALA A 359 21.50 -12.77 -14.32
N PRO A 360 21.02 -12.84 -13.07
CA PRO A 360 19.69 -13.37 -12.75
C PRO A 360 18.54 -12.80 -13.57
N VAL A 361 18.64 -11.53 -13.98
CA VAL A 361 17.61 -10.87 -14.80
C VAL A 361 17.38 -11.56 -16.15
N GLU A 362 18.36 -12.28 -16.69
CA GLU A 362 18.25 -13.06 -17.94
C GLU A 362 17.38 -14.32 -17.77
N LEU A 363 17.15 -14.74 -16.52
CA LEU A 363 16.23 -15.80 -16.14
C LEU A 363 14.84 -15.27 -15.76
N CYS A 364 14.61 -13.96 -15.93
CA CYS A 364 13.33 -13.29 -15.66
C CYS A 364 12.80 -12.58 -16.92
N PRO A 365 12.33 -13.31 -17.94
CA PRO A 365 11.93 -12.73 -19.23
C PRO A 365 10.80 -11.71 -19.12
N ILE A 366 9.84 -11.86 -18.20
CA ILE A 366 8.75 -10.89 -17.99
C ILE A 366 9.31 -9.61 -17.41
N LEU A 367 10.08 -9.68 -16.32
CA LEU A 367 10.72 -8.49 -15.73
C LEU A 367 11.61 -7.76 -16.74
N LYS A 368 12.44 -8.50 -17.48
CA LYS A 368 13.32 -7.96 -18.53
C LYS A 368 12.52 -7.28 -19.65
N THR A 369 11.43 -7.90 -20.09
CA THR A 369 10.55 -7.33 -21.12
C THR A 369 9.86 -6.07 -20.62
N LEU A 370 9.35 -6.06 -19.39
CA LEU A 370 8.76 -4.87 -18.78
C LEU A 370 9.78 -3.73 -18.66
N TYR A 371 11.05 -4.03 -18.34
CA TYR A 371 12.12 -3.02 -18.34
C TYR A 371 12.33 -2.43 -19.73
N LYS A 372 12.38 -3.27 -20.77
CA LYS A 372 12.52 -2.81 -22.17
C LYS A 372 11.33 -2.00 -22.68
N ILE A 373 10.12 -2.32 -22.22
CA ILE A 373 8.91 -1.56 -22.56
C ILE A 373 8.90 -0.21 -21.82
N LEU A 374 9.09 -0.22 -20.50
CA LEU A 374 8.79 0.93 -19.64
C LEU A 374 9.97 1.88 -19.46
N ILE A 375 11.21 1.36 -19.45
CA ILE A 375 12.40 2.11 -19.07
C ILE A 375 13.24 2.48 -20.30
N THR A 376 13.70 1.51 -21.09
CA THR A 376 14.52 1.80 -22.28
C THR A 376 13.69 2.12 -23.52
N ARG A 377 12.39 1.74 -23.50
CA ARG A 377 11.43 1.98 -24.59
C ARG A 377 11.84 1.33 -25.92
N GLU A 378 12.60 0.24 -25.84
CA GLU A 378 13.07 -0.55 -26.99
C GLU A 378 11.97 -1.45 -27.55
N LEU A 379 10.99 -1.83 -26.73
CA LEU A 379 9.93 -2.77 -27.10
C LEU A 379 8.54 -2.16 -26.93
N PRO A 380 7.59 -2.49 -27.82
CA PRO A 380 6.19 -2.11 -27.65
C PRO A 380 5.50 -3.00 -26.61
N SER A 381 4.35 -2.56 -26.08
CA SER A 381 3.57 -3.30 -25.09
C SER A 381 3.24 -4.76 -25.49
N GLN A 382 3.12 -5.02 -26.79
CA GLN A 382 2.85 -6.32 -27.40
C GLN A 382 3.93 -7.36 -27.11
N ALA A 383 5.17 -6.92 -26.85
CA ALA A 383 6.28 -7.81 -26.51
C ALA A 383 6.02 -8.62 -25.24
N ILE A 384 5.13 -8.16 -24.34
CA ILE A 384 4.75 -8.93 -23.14
C ILE A 384 4.20 -10.32 -23.48
N LEU A 385 3.53 -10.47 -24.64
CA LEU A 385 3.00 -11.76 -25.09
C LEU A 385 4.09 -12.67 -25.68
N GLN A 386 5.18 -12.10 -26.18
CA GLN A 386 6.34 -12.85 -26.67
C GLN A 386 7.13 -13.44 -25.49
N ALA A 387 7.28 -12.67 -24.41
CA ALA A 387 7.93 -13.14 -23.17
C ALA A 387 7.26 -14.38 -22.56
N LEU A 388 5.96 -14.59 -22.81
CA LEU A 388 5.25 -15.81 -22.39
C LEU A 388 5.59 -17.04 -23.24
N ARG A 389 6.04 -16.86 -24.48
CA ARG A 389 6.37 -17.94 -25.41
C ARG A 389 7.80 -18.43 -25.25
N GLU A 390 8.74 -17.53 -24.99
CA GLU A 390 10.18 -17.84 -24.85
C GLU A 390 10.48 -18.78 -23.66
N ASN A 391 9.59 -18.88 -22.68
CA ASN A 391 9.71 -19.83 -21.57
C ASN A 391 9.51 -21.30 -22.00
N HIS A 392 8.91 -21.56 -23.17
CA HIS A 392 8.67 -22.94 -23.63
C HIS A 392 9.91 -23.63 -24.22
N GLU A 393 10.93 -22.89 -24.65
CA GLU A 393 12.15 -23.47 -25.22
C GLU A 393 13.17 -23.90 -24.15
N ARG A 394 12.93 -23.60 -22.86
CA ARG A 394 13.84 -23.93 -21.74
C ARG A 394 13.41 -25.16 -20.93
N SER A 395 12.41 -25.92 -21.40
CA SER A 395 11.87 -27.09 -20.67
C SER A 395 11.85 -28.38 -21.50
N SER A 396 12.61 -28.42 -22.60
CA SER A 396 12.73 -29.58 -23.49
C SER A 396 14.13 -30.16 -23.50
#